data_AF-A0A7X5D2Q6-F1
#
_entry.id   AF-A0A7X5D2Q6-F1
#
_cell.length_a   1.000
_cell.length_b   1.000
_cell.length_c   1.000
_cell.angle_alpha   90.00
_cell.angle_beta   90.00
_cell.angle_gamma   90.00
#
_symmetry.space_group_name_H-M   'P 1'
#
loop_
_entity.id
_entity.type
_entity.pdbx_description
1 polymer ?
#
loop_
_entity_poly.entity_id
_entity_poly.type
_entity_poly.pdbx_seq_one_letter_code
_entity_poly.pdbx_strand_id
1 'polypeptide(L)'
;MSLQPKQSSTSYSKKQIDKAGKTIVNRDVSQEEIDKAFAILNNWRAAHVSPLNTIASSLTSNNSNAIVVQRLKRLDSIIGKLRRFPQMNFSKMQDIGGCRIILDNIDHVYQSIIYYEPPNKSFTLKKENDYIQNPKTSGYRSYHMVYQSNDSLLVEIQFRTYLQHLWATALETMSIYMGTNLKSGIGKEDILRFFVLVSSLFALKEGSPVCPNTSDNSKELIAEIRELDNQFHILEKLSTMSAKFNPSNESKGYYLMELDTLTNKLEINYFPMNQAQEAIQLYKHMESLQIPIFNTVLVSASSFNTLKRAYPNYFLDTSQFIAILKELL
;
A
#
# COMPACT_ATOMS: atom_id res chain seq x y z
N MET A 1 16.38 6.31 -32.91
CA MET A 1 16.65 4.95 -32.40
C MET A 1 17.55 5.07 -31.18
N SER A 2 16.96 5.20 -29.99
CA SER A 2 17.70 5.24 -28.72
C SER A 2 17.43 3.93 -27.97
N LEU A 3 18.48 3.13 -27.82
CA LEU A 3 18.49 1.88 -27.09
C LEU A 3 18.09 2.13 -25.62
N GLN A 4 16.85 1.80 -25.27
CA GLN A 4 16.48 1.56 -23.88
C GLN A 4 17.29 0.33 -23.41
N PRO A 5 17.97 0.38 -22.24
CA PRO A 5 18.61 -0.81 -21.72
C PRO A 5 17.54 -1.87 -21.47
N LYS A 6 17.70 -3.06 -22.04
CA LYS A 6 16.97 -4.27 -21.65
C LYS A 6 17.19 -4.52 -20.15
N GLN A 7 16.32 -4.00 -19.29
CA GLN A 7 16.24 -4.39 -17.88
C GLN A 7 15.08 -5.36 -17.70
N SER A 8 15.31 -6.64 -18.03
CA SER A 8 14.32 -7.69 -17.78
C SER A 8 14.95 -9.08 -17.66
N SER A 9 15.92 -9.26 -16.77
CA SER A 9 16.28 -10.61 -16.35
C SER A 9 16.70 -10.61 -14.90
N THR A 10 15.95 -11.33 -14.07
CA THR A 10 16.30 -11.63 -12.69
C THR A 10 17.68 -12.30 -12.70
N SER A 11 18.67 -11.72 -12.02
CA SER A 11 20.05 -12.25 -12.04
C SER A 11 20.21 -13.56 -11.25
N TYR A 12 19.15 -13.98 -10.56
CA TYR A 12 19.13 -15.11 -9.65
C TYR A 12 17.96 -16.05 -9.96
N SER A 13 18.18 -17.35 -9.77
CA SER A 13 17.14 -18.37 -9.88
C SER A 13 16.12 -18.27 -8.74
N LYS A 14 14.88 -18.75 -8.96
CA LYS A 14 13.83 -18.80 -7.92
C LYS A 14 14.29 -19.52 -6.64
N LYS A 15 15.13 -20.58 -6.79
CA LYS A 15 15.72 -21.28 -5.64
C LYS A 15 16.65 -20.39 -4.81
N GLN A 16 17.49 -19.57 -5.46
CA GLN A 16 18.37 -18.61 -4.76
C GLN A 16 17.55 -17.51 -4.07
N ILE A 17 16.50 -17.01 -4.74
CA ILE A 17 15.58 -16.00 -4.20
C ILE A 17 14.84 -16.53 -2.96
N ASP A 18 14.32 -17.76 -3.03
CA ASP A 18 13.64 -18.39 -1.90
C ASP A 18 14.60 -18.70 -0.75
N LYS A 19 15.84 -19.12 -1.06
CA LYS A 19 16.89 -19.31 -0.05
C LYS A 19 17.21 -18.00 0.66
N ALA A 20 17.41 -16.91 -0.08
CA ALA A 20 17.66 -15.58 0.48
C ALA A 20 16.53 -15.12 1.40
N GLY A 21 15.27 -15.36 1.01
CA GLY A 21 14.11 -15.04 1.85
C GLY A 21 14.12 -15.79 3.18
N LYS A 22 14.52 -17.07 3.18
CA LYS A 22 14.67 -17.88 4.39
C LYS A 22 15.86 -17.43 5.25
N THR A 23 16.98 -17.08 4.63
CA THR A 23 18.17 -16.58 5.33
C THR A 23 17.85 -15.32 6.14
N ILE A 24 17.13 -14.35 5.55
CA ILE A 24 16.83 -13.06 6.19
C ILE A 24 15.93 -13.15 7.43
N VAL A 25 15.14 -14.22 7.56
CA VAL A 25 14.28 -14.43 8.73
C VAL A 25 14.91 -15.39 9.75
N ASN A 26 16.04 -16.01 9.42
CA ASN A 26 16.77 -16.86 10.33
C ASN A 26 17.56 -16.00 11.35
N ARG A 27 17.58 -16.42 12.62
CA ARG A 27 18.29 -15.73 13.70
C ARG A 27 19.75 -16.20 13.85
N ASP A 28 20.09 -17.36 13.28
CA ASP A 28 21.38 -18.04 13.46
C ASP A 28 22.25 -17.97 12.20
N VAL A 29 22.27 -16.81 11.53
CA VAL A 29 23.07 -16.57 10.30
C VAL A 29 24.00 -15.39 10.49
N SER A 30 25.16 -15.43 9.84
CA SER A 30 26.14 -14.35 9.91
C SER A 30 25.63 -13.07 9.24
N GLN A 31 26.13 -11.91 9.67
CA GLN A 31 25.79 -10.62 9.04
C GLN A 31 26.15 -10.61 7.54
N GLU A 32 27.26 -11.23 7.16
CA GLU A 32 27.68 -11.34 5.75
C GLU A 32 26.66 -12.13 4.90
N GLU A 33 26.08 -13.21 5.45
CA GLU A 33 25.03 -13.97 4.77
C GLU A 33 23.72 -13.18 4.65
N ILE A 34 23.39 -12.39 5.67
CA ILE A 34 22.24 -11.48 5.66
C ILE A 34 22.42 -10.44 4.55
N ASP A 35 23.60 -9.83 4.44
CA ASP A 35 23.90 -8.81 3.43
C ASP A 35 23.81 -9.37 2.00
N LYS A 36 24.36 -10.58 1.79
CA LYS A 36 24.21 -11.32 0.52
C LYS A 36 22.76 -11.63 0.20
N ALA A 37 21.98 -12.07 1.18
CA ALA A 37 20.55 -12.32 1.01
C ALA A 37 19.80 -11.04 0.67
N PHE A 38 20.13 -9.91 1.30
CA PHE A 38 19.53 -8.61 1.00
C PHE A 38 19.80 -8.18 -0.43
N ALA A 39 21.03 -8.35 -0.93
CA ALA A 39 21.35 -8.05 -2.32
C ALA A 39 20.46 -8.84 -3.31
N ILE A 40 20.24 -10.14 -3.04
CA ILE A 40 19.36 -11.00 -3.86
C ILE A 40 17.90 -10.53 -3.80
N LEU A 41 17.35 -10.27 -2.59
CA LEU A 41 15.96 -9.79 -2.47
C LEU A 41 15.77 -8.44 -3.16
N ASN A 42 16.75 -7.54 -3.04
CA ASN A 42 16.72 -6.22 -3.63
C ASN A 42 16.83 -6.25 -5.17
N ASN A 43 17.57 -7.21 -5.73
CA ASN A 43 17.56 -7.48 -7.18
C ASN A 43 16.17 -7.97 -7.62
N TRP A 44 15.58 -8.92 -6.89
CA TRP A 44 14.22 -9.42 -7.18
C TRP A 44 13.16 -8.32 -7.11
N ARG A 45 13.20 -7.46 -6.07
CA ARG A 45 12.31 -6.30 -5.94
C ARG A 45 12.47 -5.32 -7.11
N ALA A 46 13.72 -4.98 -7.47
CA ALA A 46 14.00 -4.07 -8.59
C ALA A 46 13.49 -4.61 -9.94
N ALA A 47 13.52 -5.94 -10.15
CA ALA A 47 13.00 -6.55 -11.36
C ALA A 47 11.49 -6.30 -11.57
N HIS A 48 10.72 -6.00 -10.52
CA HIS A 48 9.29 -5.71 -10.62
C HIS A 48 8.99 -4.30 -11.16
N VAL A 49 9.97 -3.40 -11.24
CA VAL A 49 9.74 -2.00 -11.67
C VAL A 49 9.23 -1.94 -13.11
N SER A 50 9.85 -2.69 -14.03
CA SER A 50 9.45 -2.72 -15.43
C SER A 50 8.01 -3.23 -15.67
N PRO A 51 7.60 -4.41 -15.16
CA PRO A 51 6.22 -4.87 -15.31
C PRO A 51 5.22 -3.97 -14.58
N LEU A 52 5.59 -3.39 -13.44
CA LEU A 52 4.73 -2.46 -12.70
C LEU A 52 4.48 -1.16 -13.48
N ASN A 53 5.52 -0.60 -14.10
CA ASN A 53 5.41 0.56 -15.00
C ASN A 53 4.48 0.27 -16.18
N THR A 54 4.58 -0.93 -16.75
CA THR A 54 3.74 -1.35 -17.89
C THR A 54 2.26 -1.42 -17.50
N ILE A 55 1.96 -2.08 -16.38
CA ILE A 55 0.59 -2.20 -15.85
C ILE A 55 0.01 -0.82 -15.51
N ALA A 56 0.75 0.00 -14.79
CA ALA A 56 0.29 1.32 -14.37
C ALA A 56 0.06 2.27 -15.55
N SER A 57 0.89 2.19 -16.59
CA SER A 57 0.71 3.00 -17.80
C SER A 57 -0.58 2.63 -18.54
N SER A 58 -0.92 1.34 -18.60
CA SER A 58 -2.20 0.88 -19.15
C SER A 58 -3.38 1.37 -18.32
N LEU A 59 -3.32 1.17 -16.99
CA LEU A 59 -4.37 1.65 -16.08
C LEU A 59 -4.60 3.16 -16.17
N THR A 60 -3.54 3.95 -16.27
CA THR A 60 -3.62 5.41 -16.40
C THR A 60 -4.26 5.82 -17.73
N SER A 61 -3.93 5.13 -18.81
CA SER A 61 -4.46 5.43 -20.15
C SER A 61 -5.95 5.10 -20.24
N ASN A 62 -6.40 4.06 -19.55
CA ASN A 62 -7.80 3.61 -19.57
C ASN A 62 -8.68 4.33 -18.53
N ASN A 63 -8.10 5.09 -17.60
CA ASN A 63 -8.82 5.74 -16.50
C ASN A 63 -8.32 7.18 -16.27
N SER A 64 -8.79 8.12 -17.09
CA SER A 64 -8.30 9.52 -17.08
C SER A 64 -8.50 10.26 -15.75
N ASN A 65 -9.56 9.93 -15.00
CA ASN A 65 -9.89 10.59 -13.74
C ASN A 65 -9.36 9.85 -12.51
N ALA A 66 -8.79 8.65 -12.68
CA ALA A 66 -8.34 7.84 -11.57
C ALA A 66 -6.95 8.25 -11.08
N ILE A 67 -6.70 8.05 -9.79
CA ILE A 67 -5.35 8.17 -9.24
C ILE A 67 -4.68 6.80 -9.34
N VAL A 68 -3.66 6.70 -10.20
CA VAL A 68 -2.83 5.50 -10.34
C VAL A 68 -1.46 5.75 -9.73
N VAL A 69 -1.08 4.91 -8.76
CA VAL A 69 0.24 4.95 -8.12
C VAL A 69 0.87 3.59 -8.05
N GLN A 70 2.20 3.58 -8.04
CA GLN A 70 3.01 2.38 -7.99
C GLN A 70 3.89 2.39 -6.76
N ARG A 71 4.01 1.24 -6.10
CA ARG A 71 4.89 1.06 -4.94
C ARG A 71 5.54 -0.31 -4.95
N LEU A 72 6.83 -0.34 -4.65
CA LEU A 72 7.51 -1.57 -4.27
C LEU A 72 7.28 -1.87 -2.80
N LYS A 73 7.02 -3.15 -2.47
CA LYS A 73 6.85 -3.57 -1.08
C LYS A 73 8.09 -3.25 -0.26
N ARG A 74 7.89 -2.63 0.90
CA ARG A 74 8.96 -2.35 1.87
C ARG A 74 9.59 -3.63 2.40
N LEU A 75 10.89 -3.58 2.66
CA LEU A 75 11.69 -4.70 3.14
C LEU A 75 11.17 -5.21 4.49
N ASP A 76 10.90 -4.33 5.45
CA ASP A 76 10.34 -4.72 6.75
C ASP A 76 8.99 -5.43 6.62
N SER A 77 8.17 -4.98 5.66
CA SER A 77 6.89 -5.61 5.37
C SER A 77 7.05 -6.99 4.71
N ILE A 78 8.11 -7.20 3.92
CA ILE A 78 8.50 -8.50 3.38
C ILE A 78 8.97 -9.42 4.51
N ILE A 79 9.93 -8.97 5.33
CA ILE A 79 10.50 -9.72 6.46
C ILE A 79 9.39 -10.13 7.42
N GLY A 80 8.53 -9.20 7.83
CA GLY A 80 7.40 -9.48 8.71
C GLY A 80 6.37 -10.44 8.13
N LYS A 81 6.23 -10.50 6.79
CA LYS A 81 5.36 -11.49 6.12
C LYS A 81 6.01 -12.88 6.11
N LEU A 82 7.30 -12.96 5.79
CA LEU A 82 8.06 -14.22 5.81
C LEU A 82 8.14 -14.81 7.22
N ARG A 83 8.30 -13.99 8.27
CA ARG A 83 8.25 -14.43 9.67
C ARG A 83 6.88 -14.98 10.07
N ARG A 84 5.78 -14.35 9.61
CA ARG A 84 4.40 -14.77 9.90
C ARG A 84 3.99 -16.05 9.16
N PHE A 85 4.56 -16.27 7.97
CA PHE A 85 4.26 -17.42 7.12
C PHE A 85 5.56 -18.14 6.75
N PRO A 86 6.18 -18.92 7.67
CA PRO A 86 7.49 -19.54 7.44
C PRO A 86 7.55 -20.48 6.22
N GLN A 87 6.40 -21.02 5.80
CA GLN A 87 6.28 -21.90 4.63
C GLN A 87 6.15 -21.12 3.30
N MET A 88 6.07 -19.79 3.35
CA MET A 88 5.95 -18.96 2.15
C MET A 88 7.29 -18.86 1.41
N ASN A 89 7.27 -19.15 0.11
CA ASN A 89 8.39 -18.86 -0.78
C ASN A 89 8.37 -17.39 -1.20
N PHE A 90 9.48 -16.68 -1.03
CA PHE A 90 9.58 -15.26 -1.35
C PHE A 90 9.33 -14.99 -2.84
N SER A 91 9.79 -15.86 -3.74
CA SER A 91 9.54 -15.74 -5.19
C SER A 91 8.06 -15.85 -5.58
N LYS A 92 7.20 -16.37 -4.71
CA LYS A 92 5.74 -16.48 -4.91
C LYS A 92 4.95 -15.35 -4.25
N MET A 93 5.62 -14.40 -3.60
CA MET A 93 4.95 -13.26 -2.96
C MET A 93 4.31 -12.36 -4.03
N GLN A 94 2.99 -12.24 -3.98
CA GLN A 94 2.19 -11.56 -5.02
C GLN A 94 2.30 -10.03 -4.97
N ASP A 95 2.54 -9.47 -3.79
CA ASP A 95 2.44 -8.05 -3.49
C ASP A 95 3.82 -7.35 -3.44
N ILE A 96 4.82 -7.84 -4.19
CA ILE A 96 6.14 -7.21 -4.31
C ILE A 96 6.07 -5.92 -5.13
N GLY A 97 5.51 -6.02 -6.34
CA GLY A 97 5.13 -4.86 -7.14
C GLY A 97 3.63 -4.61 -6.97
N GLY A 98 3.26 -3.49 -6.37
CA GLY A 98 1.87 -3.12 -6.14
C GLY A 98 1.47 -1.89 -6.95
N CYS A 99 0.40 -2.00 -7.74
CA CYS A 99 -0.27 -0.89 -8.38
C CYS A 99 -1.58 -0.62 -7.65
N ARG A 100 -1.83 0.62 -7.27
CA ARG A 100 -3.11 1.04 -6.68
C ARG A 100 -3.79 2.00 -7.63
N ILE A 101 -5.07 1.75 -7.88
CA ILE A 101 -5.94 2.65 -8.61
C ILE A 101 -7.10 3.07 -7.69
N ILE A 102 -7.26 4.38 -7.53
CA ILE A 102 -8.31 4.99 -6.72
C ILE A 102 -9.30 5.64 -7.69
N LEU A 103 -10.54 5.17 -7.63
CA LEU A 103 -11.65 5.54 -8.51
C LEU A 103 -12.75 6.23 -7.70
N ASP A 104 -13.63 6.96 -8.37
CA ASP A 104 -14.60 7.81 -7.66
C ASP A 104 -15.66 7.00 -6.92
N ASN A 105 -16.13 5.90 -7.51
CA ASN A 105 -17.24 5.09 -6.99
C ASN A 105 -17.13 3.62 -7.42
N ILE A 106 -18.06 2.80 -6.94
CA ILE A 106 -18.11 1.35 -7.19
C ILE A 106 -18.28 1.03 -8.68
N ASP A 107 -19.10 1.80 -9.41
CA ASP A 107 -19.31 1.57 -10.85
C ASP A 107 -18.02 1.77 -11.64
N HIS A 108 -17.28 2.85 -11.35
CA HIS A 108 -15.96 3.10 -11.96
C HIS A 108 -14.94 2.00 -11.58
N VAL A 109 -15.02 1.42 -10.38
CA VAL A 109 -14.22 0.24 -10.01
C VAL A 109 -14.51 -0.94 -10.93
N TYR A 110 -15.76 -1.36 -11.06
CA TYR A 110 -16.12 -2.52 -11.88
C TYR A 110 -15.95 -2.28 -13.38
N GLN A 111 -16.25 -1.07 -13.87
CA GLN A 111 -15.94 -0.68 -15.26
C GLN A 111 -14.43 -0.78 -15.51
N SER A 112 -13.60 -0.23 -14.63
CA SER A 112 -12.15 -0.32 -14.79
C SER A 112 -11.67 -1.77 -14.79
N ILE A 113 -12.31 -2.69 -14.07
CA ILE A 113 -11.95 -4.12 -14.06
C ILE A 113 -12.35 -4.80 -15.37
N ILE A 114 -13.61 -4.60 -15.80
CA ILE A 114 -14.17 -5.22 -17.01
C ILE A 114 -13.38 -4.82 -18.26
N TYR A 115 -12.99 -3.55 -18.36
CA TYR A 115 -12.25 -3.03 -19.52
C TYR A 115 -10.73 -3.10 -19.35
N TYR A 116 -10.23 -3.64 -18.25
CA TYR A 116 -8.78 -3.75 -18.06
C TYR A 116 -8.21 -4.92 -18.87
N GLU A 117 -7.57 -4.56 -19.98
CA GLU A 117 -6.65 -5.44 -20.68
C GLU A 117 -5.21 -4.96 -20.47
N PRO A 118 -4.28 -5.85 -20.08
CA PRO A 118 -2.87 -5.49 -20.07
C PRO A 118 -2.42 -5.11 -21.49
N PRO A 119 -1.49 -4.15 -21.63
CA PRO A 119 -1.17 -3.53 -22.91
C PRO A 119 -0.48 -4.48 -23.91
N ASN A 120 -0.14 -5.70 -23.49
CA ASN A 120 0.39 -6.75 -24.34
C ASN A 120 0.07 -8.13 -23.76
N LYS A 121 0.24 -9.18 -24.59
CA LYS A 121 0.07 -10.59 -24.20
C LYS A 121 1.16 -11.10 -23.22
N SER A 122 2.04 -10.23 -22.70
CA SER A 122 3.10 -10.62 -21.77
C SER A 122 2.65 -10.72 -20.32
N PHE A 123 1.36 -10.51 -20.05
CA PHE A 123 0.77 -10.64 -18.72
C PHE A 123 -0.37 -11.65 -18.73
N THR A 124 -0.35 -12.56 -17.76
CA THR A 124 -1.43 -13.54 -17.55
C THR A 124 -2.06 -13.30 -16.19
N LEU A 125 -3.38 -13.15 -16.14
CA LEU A 125 -4.15 -13.07 -14.90
C LEU A 125 -4.03 -14.40 -14.15
N LYS A 126 -3.70 -14.35 -12.86
CA LYS A 126 -3.50 -15.54 -12.00
C LYS A 126 -4.48 -15.64 -10.86
N LYS A 127 -4.95 -14.52 -10.33
CA LYS A 127 -5.85 -14.51 -9.18
C LYS A 127 -6.68 -13.25 -9.14
N GLU A 128 -7.92 -13.40 -8.72
CA GLU A 128 -8.83 -12.30 -8.41
C GLU A 128 -9.41 -12.51 -7.01
N ASN A 129 -9.59 -11.42 -6.25
CA ASN A 129 -10.30 -11.44 -4.99
C ASN A 129 -11.14 -10.17 -4.87
N ASP A 130 -12.46 -10.33 -4.78
CA ASP A 130 -13.38 -9.21 -4.58
C ASP A 130 -13.65 -9.02 -3.08
N TYR A 131 -12.84 -8.16 -2.43
CA TYR A 131 -13.09 -7.75 -1.04
C TYR A 131 -14.07 -6.57 -0.92
N ILE A 132 -14.67 -6.12 -2.03
CA ILE A 132 -15.78 -5.15 -1.98
C ILE A 132 -17.07 -5.90 -1.68
N GLN A 133 -17.34 -6.98 -2.43
CA GLN A 133 -18.49 -7.88 -2.18
C GLN A 133 -18.28 -8.79 -0.97
N ASN A 134 -17.03 -9.22 -0.73
CA ASN A 134 -16.68 -10.11 0.38
C ASN A 134 -15.67 -9.43 1.33
N PRO A 135 -16.08 -8.38 2.07
CA PRO A 135 -15.18 -7.61 2.92
C PRO A 135 -14.55 -8.47 4.01
N LYS A 136 -13.31 -8.15 4.37
CA LYS A 136 -12.64 -8.82 5.49
C LYS A 136 -13.28 -8.44 6.81
N THR A 137 -13.19 -9.32 7.81
CA THR A 137 -13.58 -9.04 9.20
C THR A 137 -12.85 -7.84 9.80
N SER A 138 -11.68 -7.48 9.25
CA SER A 138 -10.92 -6.29 9.64
C SER A 138 -11.46 -4.98 9.06
N GLY A 139 -12.57 -4.99 8.32
CA GLY A 139 -13.11 -3.82 7.62
C GLY A 139 -12.46 -3.54 6.26
N TYR A 140 -11.45 -4.31 5.87
CA TYR A 140 -10.69 -4.06 4.64
C TYR A 140 -11.50 -4.36 3.38
N ARG A 141 -11.47 -3.41 2.42
CA ARG A 141 -12.14 -3.46 1.11
C ARG A 141 -11.21 -3.05 -0.02
N SER A 142 -11.30 -3.75 -1.13
CA SER A 142 -10.64 -3.48 -2.43
C SER A 142 -10.92 -4.64 -3.37
N TYR A 143 -10.93 -4.42 -4.68
CA TYR A 143 -10.82 -5.51 -5.65
C TYR A 143 -9.35 -5.77 -5.99
N HIS A 144 -8.90 -7.02 -5.92
CA HIS A 144 -7.51 -7.41 -6.15
C HIS A 144 -7.38 -8.27 -7.39
N MET A 145 -6.52 -7.87 -8.32
CA MET A 145 -6.08 -8.70 -9.45
C MET A 145 -4.59 -8.95 -9.38
N VAL A 146 -4.15 -10.19 -9.59
CA VAL A 146 -2.72 -10.55 -9.63
C VAL A 146 -2.36 -11.02 -11.02
N TYR A 147 -1.46 -10.29 -11.68
CA TYR A 147 -0.92 -10.64 -12.99
C TYR A 147 0.49 -11.21 -12.85
N GLN A 148 0.81 -12.18 -13.70
CA GLN A 148 2.16 -12.70 -13.86
C GLN A 148 2.74 -12.22 -15.20
N SER A 149 3.93 -11.62 -15.18
CA SER A 149 4.68 -11.29 -16.38
C SER A 149 5.34 -12.53 -17.00
N ASN A 150 5.80 -12.43 -18.25
CA ASN A 150 6.59 -13.49 -18.91
C ASN A 150 7.83 -13.94 -18.10
N ASP A 151 8.44 -13.03 -17.34
CA ASP A 151 9.58 -13.32 -16.46
C ASP A 151 9.15 -13.97 -15.13
N SER A 152 7.92 -14.47 -15.03
CA SER A 152 7.30 -15.03 -13.83
C SER A 152 7.14 -14.07 -12.65
N LEU A 153 7.29 -12.76 -12.84
CA LEU A 153 7.13 -11.76 -11.78
C LEU A 153 5.66 -11.51 -11.52
N LEU A 154 5.26 -11.40 -10.25
CA LEU A 154 3.87 -11.19 -9.85
C LEU A 154 3.66 -9.71 -9.50
N VAL A 155 2.65 -9.09 -10.13
CA VAL A 155 2.22 -7.73 -9.84
C VAL A 155 0.78 -7.76 -9.38
N GLU A 156 0.52 -7.13 -8.24
CA GLU A 156 -0.82 -6.98 -7.67
C GLU A 156 -1.39 -5.61 -8.03
N ILE A 157 -2.61 -5.59 -8.55
CA ILE A 157 -3.41 -4.39 -8.80
C ILE A 157 -4.52 -4.33 -7.76
N GLN A 158 -4.65 -3.18 -7.09
CA GLN A 158 -5.68 -2.91 -6.10
C GLN A 158 -6.60 -1.80 -6.61
N PHE A 159 -7.84 -2.15 -6.90
CA PHE A 159 -8.90 -1.19 -7.24
C PHE A 159 -9.67 -0.82 -5.99
N ARG A 160 -9.85 0.47 -5.76
CA ARG A 160 -10.56 1.01 -4.60
C ARG A 160 -11.38 2.22 -5.00
N THR A 161 -12.47 2.43 -4.31
CA THR A 161 -13.13 3.74 -4.31
C THR A 161 -12.33 4.75 -3.47
N TYR A 162 -12.68 6.02 -3.59
CA TYR A 162 -12.10 7.07 -2.75
C TYR A 162 -12.38 6.84 -1.26
N LEU A 163 -13.58 6.40 -0.87
CA LEU A 163 -13.92 6.12 0.54
C LEU A 163 -13.13 4.94 1.11
N GLN A 164 -12.99 3.85 0.33
CA GLN A 164 -12.19 2.70 0.72
C GLN A 164 -10.71 3.05 0.88
N HIS A 165 -10.20 3.96 0.04
CA HIS A 165 -8.85 4.50 0.15
C HIS A 165 -8.69 5.35 1.42
N LEU A 166 -9.58 6.32 1.66
CA LEU A 166 -9.56 7.17 2.85
C LEU A 166 -9.62 6.35 4.14
N TRP A 167 -10.53 5.37 4.21
CA TRP A 167 -10.65 4.45 5.34
C TRP A 167 -9.33 3.74 5.64
N ALA A 168 -8.71 3.15 4.60
CA ALA A 168 -7.46 2.41 4.77
C ALA A 168 -6.33 3.32 5.22
N THR A 169 -6.25 4.55 4.70
CA THR A 169 -5.22 5.51 5.09
C THR A 169 -5.42 6.08 6.50
N ALA A 170 -6.66 6.27 6.94
CA ALA A 170 -6.96 6.69 8.30
C ALA A 170 -6.59 5.60 9.32
N LEU A 171 -6.88 4.33 9.01
CA LEU A 171 -6.45 3.20 9.83
C LEU A 171 -4.91 3.07 9.88
N GLU A 172 -4.23 3.24 8.75
CA GLU A 172 -2.76 3.26 8.69
C GLU A 172 -2.18 4.41 9.54
N THR A 173 -2.80 5.59 9.49
CA THR A 173 -2.39 6.78 10.27
C THR A 173 -2.59 6.57 11.77
N MET A 174 -3.72 6.02 12.19
CA MET A 174 -3.95 5.65 13.59
C MET A 174 -2.94 4.60 14.08
N SER A 175 -2.58 3.64 13.22
CA SER A 175 -1.58 2.63 13.57
C SER A 175 -0.20 3.23 13.82
N ILE A 176 0.20 4.25 13.03
CA ILE A 176 1.43 5.01 13.25
C ILE A 176 1.39 5.71 14.60
N TYR A 177 0.30 6.43 14.89
CA TYR A 177 0.14 7.14 16.16
C TYR A 177 0.21 6.24 17.39
N MET A 178 -0.39 5.05 17.31
CA MET A 178 -0.39 4.12 18.43
C MET A 178 0.96 3.41 18.64
N GLY A 179 1.99 3.66 17.82
CA GLY A 179 3.29 3.01 17.92
C GLY A 179 3.23 1.47 17.84
N THR A 180 2.11 0.92 17.35
CA THR A 180 1.84 -0.51 17.33
C THR A 180 1.47 -0.95 15.92
N ASN A 181 1.94 -2.14 15.53
CA ASN A 181 1.11 -3.00 14.68
C ASN A 181 0.00 -3.53 15.59
N LEU A 182 -1.02 -2.70 15.88
CA LEU A 182 -2.20 -2.97 16.73
C LEU A 182 -2.27 -4.44 17.18
N LYS A 183 -1.64 -4.82 18.30
CA LYS A 183 -1.54 -6.22 18.82
C LYS A 183 -1.58 -6.39 20.34
N SER A 184 -1.68 -5.34 21.14
CA SER A 184 -1.73 -5.42 22.62
C SER A 184 -3.08 -4.97 23.22
N GLY A 185 -4.04 -5.90 23.25
CA GLY A 185 -5.13 -5.94 24.25
C GLY A 185 -6.20 -4.85 24.26
N ILE A 186 -6.03 -3.80 25.05
CA ILE A 186 -7.13 -2.91 25.49
C ILE A 186 -7.09 -1.58 24.73
N GLY A 187 -8.25 -1.07 24.28
CA GLY A 187 -8.39 0.12 23.43
C GLY A 187 -8.01 -0.11 21.96
N LYS A 188 -7.19 -1.11 21.69
CA LYS A 188 -6.80 -1.50 20.34
C LYS A 188 -7.88 -2.33 19.64
N GLU A 189 -8.69 -3.11 20.37
CA GLU A 189 -9.85 -3.80 19.79
C GLU A 189 -11.01 -2.83 19.52
N ASP A 190 -11.25 -1.87 20.41
CA ASP A 190 -12.28 -0.85 20.26
C ASP A 190 -12.00 0.10 19.10
N ILE A 191 -10.74 0.53 18.95
CA ILE A 191 -10.31 1.33 17.78
C ILE A 191 -10.48 0.51 16.49
N LEU A 192 -10.12 -0.78 16.49
CA LEU A 192 -10.36 -1.64 15.33
C LEU A 192 -11.86 -1.79 15.04
N ARG A 193 -12.70 -1.93 16.08
CA ARG A 193 -14.15 -1.99 15.94
C ARG A 193 -14.71 -0.71 15.33
N PHE A 194 -14.27 0.46 15.81
CA PHE A 194 -14.61 1.75 15.21
C PHE A 194 -14.33 1.77 13.71
N PHE A 195 -13.13 1.36 13.27
CA PHE A 195 -12.82 1.31 11.85
C PHE A 195 -13.68 0.28 11.10
N VAL A 196 -13.94 -0.90 11.66
CA VAL A 196 -14.84 -1.89 11.03
C VAL A 196 -16.24 -1.32 10.82
N LEU A 197 -16.78 -0.58 11.79
CA LEU A 197 -18.09 0.06 11.68
C LEU A 197 -18.10 1.17 10.64
N VAL A 198 -17.09 2.03 10.60
CA VAL A 198 -16.96 3.07 9.59
C VAL A 198 -16.86 2.46 8.18
N SER A 199 -16.16 1.32 8.03
CA SER A 199 -16.12 0.60 6.75
C SER A 199 -17.51 0.14 6.32
N SER A 200 -18.33 -0.38 7.23
CA SER A 200 -19.72 -0.74 6.93
C SER A 200 -20.59 0.48 6.62
N LEU A 201 -20.42 1.58 7.33
CA LEU A 201 -21.16 2.82 7.06
C LEU A 201 -20.83 3.39 5.67
N PHE A 202 -19.56 3.39 5.28
CA PHE A 202 -19.14 3.74 3.92
C PHE A 202 -19.69 2.74 2.89
N ALA A 203 -19.73 1.45 3.22
CA ALA A 203 -20.28 0.43 2.33
C ALA A 203 -21.76 0.67 2.04
N LEU A 204 -22.57 1.03 3.05
CA LEU A 204 -23.98 1.40 2.87
C LEU A 204 -24.13 2.64 1.97
N LYS A 205 -23.25 3.66 2.13
CA LYS A 205 -23.21 4.83 1.24
C LYS A 205 -22.87 4.46 -0.20
N GLU A 206 -22.02 3.46 -0.40
CA GLU A 206 -21.58 2.97 -1.70
C GLU A 206 -22.47 1.87 -2.30
N GLY A 207 -23.55 1.45 -1.61
CA GLY A 207 -24.42 0.37 -2.06
C GLY A 207 -23.75 -1.01 -2.09
N SER A 208 -22.79 -1.27 -1.19
CA SER A 208 -22.04 -2.52 -1.09
C SER A 208 -22.29 -3.25 0.23
N PRO A 209 -22.05 -4.59 0.30
CA PRO A 209 -22.33 -5.37 1.51
C PRO A 209 -21.56 -4.87 2.74
N VAL A 210 -22.18 -4.88 3.92
CA VAL A 210 -21.52 -4.52 5.18
C VAL A 210 -20.47 -5.55 5.60
N CYS A 211 -19.57 -5.18 6.52
CA CYS A 211 -18.57 -6.10 7.05
C CYS A 211 -19.22 -7.21 7.90
N PRO A 212 -18.59 -8.40 8.00
CA PRO A 212 -19.07 -9.43 8.91
C PRO A 212 -19.18 -8.91 10.35
N ASN A 213 -20.22 -9.34 11.07
CA ASN A 213 -20.50 -8.93 12.45
C ASN A 213 -20.78 -7.42 12.62
N THR A 214 -21.34 -6.77 11.60
CA THR A 214 -21.84 -5.39 11.69
C THR A 214 -23.30 -5.33 11.24
N SER A 215 -24.04 -4.34 11.72
CA SER A 215 -25.42 -4.12 11.32
C SER A 215 -25.50 -3.58 9.88
N ASP A 216 -26.56 -3.93 9.16
CA ASP A 216 -26.95 -3.31 7.89
C ASP A 216 -27.82 -2.06 8.08
N ASN A 217 -28.17 -1.73 9.32
CA ASN A 217 -28.89 -0.51 9.69
C ASN A 217 -27.91 0.64 9.99
N SER A 218 -27.94 1.69 9.16
CA SER A 218 -27.06 2.85 9.32
C SER A 218 -27.20 3.54 10.69
N LYS A 219 -28.40 3.57 11.28
CA LYS A 219 -28.62 4.22 12.60
C LYS A 219 -27.90 3.47 13.72
N GLU A 220 -27.89 2.14 13.67
CA GLU A 220 -27.19 1.30 14.65
C GLU A 220 -25.67 1.47 14.52
N LEU A 221 -25.15 1.48 13.28
CA LEU A 221 -23.74 1.75 13.03
C LEU A 221 -23.32 3.13 13.57
N ILE A 222 -24.10 4.18 13.26
CA ILE A 222 -23.81 5.55 13.71
C ILE A 222 -23.83 5.65 15.24
N ALA A 223 -24.78 4.99 15.90
CA ALA A 223 -24.86 4.98 17.36
C ALA A 223 -23.60 4.36 17.98
N GLU A 224 -23.17 3.19 17.50
CA GLU A 224 -21.97 2.50 18.01
C GLU A 224 -20.68 3.26 17.67
N ILE A 225 -20.59 3.87 16.47
CA ILE A 225 -19.46 4.72 16.09
C ILE A 225 -19.33 5.92 17.03
N ARG A 226 -20.45 6.60 17.34
CA ARG A 226 -20.48 7.74 18.27
C ARG A 226 -20.11 7.33 19.69
N GLU A 227 -20.59 6.19 20.16
CA GLU A 227 -20.24 5.66 21.48
C GLU A 227 -18.72 5.43 21.59
N LEU A 228 -18.14 4.74 20.62
CA LEU A 228 -16.69 4.49 20.58
C LEU A 228 -15.89 5.78 20.45
N ASP A 229 -16.32 6.73 19.61
CA ASP A 229 -15.63 8.01 19.47
C ASP A 229 -15.70 8.83 20.76
N ASN A 230 -16.86 8.89 21.42
CA ASN A 230 -17.02 9.59 22.69
C ASN A 230 -16.16 8.99 23.81
N GLN A 231 -16.02 7.66 23.84
CA GLN A 231 -15.23 6.97 24.85
C GLN A 231 -13.71 7.06 24.59
N PHE A 232 -13.29 6.98 23.33
CA PHE A 232 -11.88 6.84 22.97
C PHE A 232 -11.28 8.04 22.25
N HIS A 233 -12.07 9.09 21.98
CA HIS A 233 -11.66 10.32 21.32
C HIS A 233 -10.92 10.06 20.00
N ILE A 234 -11.46 9.18 19.15
CA ILE A 234 -10.78 8.64 17.97
C ILE A 234 -10.62 9.72 16.89
N LEU A 235 -11.69 10.48 16.60
CA LEU A 235 -11.69 11.58 15.64
C LEU A 235 -10.79 12.73 16.09
N GLU A 236 -10.79 13.04 17.38
CA GLU A 236 -9.88 14.03 17.96
C GLU A 236 -8.42 13.62 17.74
N LYS A 237 -8.06 12.38 18.14
CA LYS A 237 -6.72 11.83 17.91
C LYS A 237 -6.32 11.96 16.44
N LEU A 238 -7.15 11.50 15.51
CA LEU A 238 -6.89 11.60 14.07
C LEU A 238 -6.70 13.06 13.61
N SER A 239 -7.49 14.00 14.13
CA SER A 239 -7.45 15.42 13.72
C SER A 239 -6.19 16.16 14.19
N THR A 240 -5.57 15.72 15.28
CA THR A 240 -4.34 16.34 15.81
C THR A 240 -3.08 15.91 15.05
N MET A 241 -3.17 14.86 14.23
CA MET A 241 -2.03 14.34 13.50
C MET A 241 -1.75 15.22 12.28
N SER A 242 -0.49 15.58 12.11
CA SER A 242 0.01 16.22 10.90
C SER A 242 1.52 16.03 10.84
N ALA A 243 2.04 15.77 9.63
CA ALA A 243 3.47 15.74 9.42
C ALA A 243 3.99 17.10 8.95
N LYS A 244 5.12 17.54 9.49
CA LYS A 244 5.88 18.66 8.91
C LYS A 244 6.75 18.11 7.79
N PHE A 245 6.63 18.67 6.58
CA PHE A 245 7.37 18.17 5.42
C PHE A 245 8.03 19.28 4.61
N ASN A 246 9.11 18.93 3.90
CA ASN A 246 9.77 19.80 2.95
C ASN A 246 8.97 19.87 1.63
N PRO A 247 8.93 21.03 0.94
CA PRO A 247 8.35 21.11 -0.40
C PRO A 247 9.03 20.13 -1.38
N SER A 248 8.26 19.61 -2.33
CA SER A 248 8.77 18.73 -3.38
C SER A 248 8.39 19.24 -4.78
N ASN A 249 8.96 18.62 -5.81
CA ASN A 249 8.72 19.02 -7.20
C ASN A 249 7.32 18.57 -7.66
N GLU A 250 6.53 19.46 -8.25
CA GLU A 250 5.20 19.14 -8.81
C GLU A 250 5.32 18.52 -10.21
N SER A 251 6.02 17.39 -10.32
CA SER A 251 6.29 16.72 -11.60
C SER A 251 6.14 15.21 -11.50
N LYS A 252 5.91 14.56 -12.63
CA LYS A 252 5.96 13.09 -12.69
C LYS A 252 7.35 12.59 -12.31
N GLY A 253 7.42 11.59 -11.45
CA GLY A 253 8.69 11.03 -11.01
C GLY A 253 8.56 10.08 -9.84
N TYR A 254 9.70 9.74 -9.27
CA TYR A 254 9.82 8.93 -8.07
C TYR A 254 9.98 9.84 -6.85
N TYR A 255 9.25 9.50 -5.79
CA TYR A 255 9.27 10.19 -4.51
C TYR A 255 9.70 9.18 -3.45
N LEU A 256 10.86 9.44 -2.84
CA LEU A 256 11.35 8.72 -1.69
C LEU A 256 10.95 9.49 -0.44
N MET A 257 10.01 8.92 0.31
CA MET A 257 9.45 9.50 1.52
C MET A 257 9.99 8.77 2.74
N GLU A 258 10.46 9.50 3.74
CA GLU A 258 10.84 8.98 5.04
C GLU A 258 10.13 9.76 6.14
N LEU A 259 9.20 9.10 6.83
CA LEU A 259 8.49 9.68 7.97
C LEU A 259 9.17 9.24 9.26
N ASP A 260 9.66 10.20 10.03
CA ASP A 260 10.01 10.02 11.44
C ASP A 260 8.73 9.99 12.29
N THR A 261 8.44 8.81 12.82
CA THR A 261 7.23 8.56 13.63
C THR A 261 7.29 9.12 15.04
N LEU A 262 8.46 9.57 15.52
CA LEU A 262 8.60 10.24 16.81
C LEU A 262 8.42 11.76 16.68
N THR A 263 9.01 12.35 15.64
CA THR A 263 8.98 13.82 15.44
C THR A 263 7.89 14.28 14.49
N ASN A 264 7.18 13.35 13.83
CA ASN A 264 6.24 13.60 12.74
C ASN A 264 6.84 14.47 11.62
N LYS A 265 8.14 14.30 11.37
CA LYS A 265 8.84 14.97 10.27
C LYS A 265 8.90 14.03 9.08
N LEU A 266 8.41 14.50 7.93
CA LEU A 266 8.46 13.78 6.66
C LEU A 266 9.50 14.44 5.75
N GLU A 267 10.54 13.69 5.39
CA GLU A 267 11.51 14.08 4.38
C GLU A 267 11.15 13.46 3.03
N ILE A 268 11.22 14.27 1.98
CA ILE A 268 10.81 13.89 0.61
C ILE A 268 11.94 14.21 -0.36
N ASN A 269 12.49 13.16 -0.99
CA ASN A 269 13.48 13.28 -2.06
C ASN A 269 12.82 12.94 -3.40
N TYR A 270 12.87 13.87 -4.35
CA TYR A 270 12.32 13.70 -5.69
C TYR A 270 13.40 13.28 -6.68
N PHE A 271 13.03 12.34 -7.56
CA PHE A 271 13.86 11.88 -8.68
C PHE A 271 13.03 11.89 -9.97
N PRO A 272 13.48 12.51 -11.06
CA PRO A 272 12.82 12.40 -12.36
C PRO A 272 12.81 10.96 -12.87
N MET A 273 11.95 10.66 -13.84
CA MET A 273 11.72 9.30 -14.35
C MET A 273 12.99 8.60 -14.89
N ASN A 274 13.98 9.36 -15.39
CA ASN A 274 15.25 8.81 -15.86
C ASN A 274 16.23 8.44 -14.74
N GLN A 275 15.97 8.87 -13.49
CA GLN A 275 16.80 8.60 -12.31
C GLN A 275 16.23 7.47 -11.43
N ALA A 276 15.46 6.54 -12.03
CA ALA A 276 14.88 5.41 -11.30
C ALA A 276 15.92 4.59 -10.52
N GLN A 277 17.12 4.40 -11.08
CA GLN A 277 18.18 3.62 -10.44
C GLN A 277 18.75 4.31 -9.20
N GLU A 278 18.96 5.63 -9.26
CA GLU A 278 19.45 6.43 -8.13
C GLU A 278 18.45 6.39 -6.97
N ALA A 279 17.15 6.60 -7.28
CA ALA A 279 16.08 6.54 -6.29
C ALA A 279 16.01 5.16 -5.60
N ILE A 280 16.14 4.07 -6.38
CA ILE A 280 16.15 2.70 -5.87
C ILE A 280 17.41 2.44 -5.02
N GLN A 281 18.57 2.96 -5.39
CA GLN A 281 19.81 2.79 -4.62
C GLN A 281 19.73 3.51 -3.27
N LEU A 282 19.28 4.76 -3.24
CA LEU A 282 19.11 5.51 -2.00
C LEU A 282 18.07 4.84 -1.09
N TYR A 283 16.94 4.43 -1.65
CA TYR A 283 15.91 3.69 -0.90
C TYR A 283 16.45 2.40 -0.27
N LYS A 284 17.24 1.61 -1.01
CA LYS A 284 17.90 0.40 -0.49
C LYS A 284 18.85 0.73 0.66
N HIS A 285 19.62 1.81 0.54
CA HIS A 285 20.54 2.24 1.58
C HIS A 285 19.77 2.60 2.86
N MET A 286 18.73 3.43 2.76
CA MET A 286 17.90 3.83 3.92
C MET A 286 17.23 2.63 4.58
N GLU A 287 16.64 1.70 3.81
CA GLU A 287 16.06 0.47 4.38
C GLU A 287 17.10 -0.45 5.03
N SER A 288 18.35 -0.46 4.55
CA SER A 288 19.40 -1.30 5.14
C SER A 288 19.78 -0.90 6.56
N LEU A 289 19.51 0.36 6.94
CA LEU A 289 19.74 0.85 8.29
C LEU A 289 18.75 0.27 9.31
N GLN A 290 17.60 -0.24 8.87
CA GLN A 290 16.55 -0.87 9.69
C GLN A 290 16.19 -0.07 10.96
N ILE A 291 16.15 1.26 10.86
CA ILE A 291 15.84 2.14 11.99
C ILE A 291 14.32 2.08 12.25
N PRO A 292 13.84 1.53 13.39
CA PRO A 292 12.41 1.22 13.57
C PRO A 292 11.47 2.44 13.57
N ILE A 293 12.00 3.62 13.88
CA ILE A 293 11.22 4.87 13.96
C ILE A 293 11.00 5.51 12.59
N PHE A 294 11.77 5.11 11.57
CA PHE A 294 11.65 5.65 10.22
C PHE A 294 10.78 4.74 9.36
N ASN A 295 9.79 5.37 8.74
CA ASN A 295 8.94 4.72 7.78
C ASN A 295 9.31 5.22 6.39
N THR A 296 10.11 4.42 5.68
CA THR A 296 10.65 4.75 4.36
C THR A 296 9.89 4.05 3.25
N VAL A 297 9.54 4.77 2.18
CA VAL A 297 8.88 4.22 1.00
C VAL A 297 9.31 4.94 -0.28
N LEU A 298 9.47 4.16 -1.34
CA LEU A 298 9.64 4.67 -2.70
C LEU A 298 8.33 4.49 -3.50
N VAL A 299 7.84 5.59 -4.06
CA VAL A 299 6.58 5.66 -4.81
C VAL A 299 6.82 6.34 -6.15
N SER A 300 6.16 5.87 -7.21
CA SER A 300 6.03 6.62 -8.47
C SER A 300 4.64 7.25 -8.57
N ALA A 301 4.59 8.55 -8.84
CA ALA A 301 3.36 9.33 -8.97
C ALA A 301 3.44 10.32 -10.15
N SER A 302 2.28 10.74 -10.66
CA SER A 302 2.19 11.71 -11.78
C SER A 302 2.52 13.14 -11.36
N SER A 303 2.38 13.47 -10.08
CA SER A 303 2.70 14.78 -9.51
C SER A 303 2.79 14.67 -7.98
N PHE A 304 3.24 15.74 -7.30
CA PHE A 304 3.34 15.78 -5.85
C PHE A 304 1.95 15.86 -5.20
N ASN A 305 0.99 16.58 -5.81
CA ASN A 305 -0.41 16.54 -5.38
C ASN A 305 -1.01 15.13 -5.48
N THR A 306 -0.72 14.39 -6.56
CA THR A 306 -1.15 12.98 -6.69
C THR A 306 -0.54 12.10 -5.59
N LEU A 307 0.73 12.31 -5.25
CA LEU A 307 1.40 11.62 -4.14
C LEU A 307 0.66 11.88 -2.81
N LYS A 308 0.36 13.14 -2.50
CA LYS A 308 -0.37 13.52 -1.27
C LYS A 308 -1.73 12.84 -1.17
N ARG A 309 -2.49 12.82 -2.27
CA ARG A 309 -3.83 12.18 -2.31
C ARG A 309 -3.75 10.65 -2.18
N ALA A 310 -2.70 10.03 -2.72
CA ALA A 310 -2.55 8.58 -2.72
C ALA A 310 -1.85 8.01 -1.47
N TYR A 311 -1.07 8.82 -0.76
CA TYR A 311 -0.35 8.41 0.45
C TYR A 311 -0.52 9.42 1.62
N PRO A 312 -1.75 9.85 1.94
CA PRO A 312 -1.99 10.86 2.97
C PRO A 312 -1.51 10.41 4.36
N ASN A 313 -1.38 9.10 4.57
CA ASN A 313 -0.83 8.54 5.80
C ASN A 313 0.64 8.87 6.07
N TYR A 314 1.45 9.19 5.05
CA TYR A 314 2.81 9.69 5.27
C TYR A 314 2.81 11.16 5.66
N PHE A 315 1.80 11.92 5.22
CA PHE A 315 1.56 13.30 5.63
C PHE A 315 0.79 13.40 6.95
N LEU A 316 0.39 12.24 7.51
CA LEU A 316 -0.51 12.10 8.66
C LEU A 316 -1.81 12.89 8.49
N ASP A 317 -2.28 13.03 7.25
CA ASP A 317 -3.47 13.81 6.91
C ASP A 317 -4.71 12.90 6.87
N THR A 318 -5.64 13.14 7.78
CA THR A 318 -6.91 12.41 7.87
C THR A 318 -8.13 13.33 7.72
N SER A 319 -7.90 14.58 7.30
CA SER A 319 -8.92 15.64 7.26
C SER A 319 -10.14 15.25 6.41
N GLN A 320 -9.92 14.70 5.22
CA GLN A 320 -10.99 14.25 4.31
C GLN A 320 -11.78 13.07 4.87
N PHE A 321 -11.11 12.12 5.52
CA PHE A 321 -11.79 11.01 6.19
C PHE A 321 -12.71 11.53 7.30
N ILE A 322 -12.21 12.43 8.14
CA ILE A 322 -12.97 13.03 9.25
C ILE A 322 -14.15 13.84 8.72
N ALA A 323 -13.95 14.65 7.67
CA ALA A 323 -15.00 15.47 7.09
C ALA A 323 -16.18 14.62 6.58
N ILE A 324 -15.88 13.59 5.77
CA ILE A 324 -16.91 12.70 5.23
C ILE A 324 -17.61 11.91 6.35
N LEU A 325 -16.86 11.43 7.34
CA LEU A 325 -17.47 10.71 8.45
C LEU A 325 -18.40 11.61 9.26
N LYS A 326 -18.01 12.86 9.54
CA LYS A 326 -18.87 13.84 10.24
C LYS A 326 -20.15 14.16 9.47
N GLU A 327 -20.12 14.17 8.14
CA GLU A 327 -21.34 14.33 7.32
C GLU A 327 -22.30 13.14 7.45
N LEU A 328 -21.80 11.96 7.82
CA LEU A 328 -22.59 10.73 7.94
C LEU A 328 -23.07 10.44 9.36
N LEU A 329 -22.44 11.04 10.38
CA LEU A 329 -22.81 10.85 11.79
C LEU A 329 -23.95 11.79 12.19
#